data_AF-K4L3E0-F1
#
_entry.id   AF-K4L3E0-F1
#
_cell.length_a   1.000
_cell.length_b   1.000
_cell.length_c   1.000
_cell.angle_alpha   90.00
_cell.angle_beta   90.00
_cell.angle_gamma   90.00
#
_symmetry.space_group_name_H-M   'P 1'
#
loop_
_entity.id
_entity.type
_entity.pdbx_description
1 polymer ?
#
loop_
_entity_poly.entity_id
_entity_poly.type
_entity_poly.pdbx_seq_one_letter_code
_entity_poly.pdbx_strand_id
1 'polypeptide(L)'
;MQRFTPERLNSTMDVLREAVLLPHEFAERVSRNPEPGTFKDDFSRFQGSLESYAFSLGKRELEDCLVALIQDDRPEMKSVILQILKLRMSPRLIGLIWALTQYFCELPEMRKASRLAANSRDCSDELLHELFDQEKDIIEVAVNLIHQNEEMVSLMISRYRLIADSPFSKGVIRRFFQFGNEESFLLNEDYFLKMIDADSEPDLVPVVINYLDQPWTQAPSRSINRKLLQRFGLPEDDKSSLWASIDVDLIAKFRQWVFLDMMEDFFGSDSRKYLIYSRYYQELKHIGLYHDDQIMVLDFGQFGILNLKEMAEYSWLMEKSTLEMELETLQEGEKLRLIHRKTDIEARDVIIEEKSSDILVLNLTGVGKLYVAELMGELLRRGEEIWPVKFKHAISRFREKIY
;
A
#
# COMPACT_ATOMS: atom_id res chain seq x y z
N MET A 1 31.66 -50.01 -15.51
CA MET A 1 30.49 -49.39 -14.84
C MET A 1 30.98 -48.51 -13.70
N GLN A 2 31.14 -47.20 -13.93
CA GLN A 2 31.44 -46.27 -12.83
C GLN A 2 30.13 -45.98 -12.07
N ARG A 3 30.17 -46.10 -10.74
CA ARG A 3 29.02 -45.86 -9.86
C ARG A 3 28.66 -44.36 -9.87
N PHE A 4 27.41 -44.05 -10.17
CA PHE A 4 26.83 -42.73 -9.99
C PHE A 4 26.78 -42.41 -8.49
N THR A 5 27.40 -41.29 -8.07
CA THR A 5 27.29 -40.77 -6.70
C THR A 5 26.57 -39.42 -6.71
N PRO A 6 25.79 -39.08 -5.65
CA PRO A 6 25.05 -37.83 -5.54
C PRO A 6 25.92 -36.57 -5.71
N GLU A 7 27.18 -36.63 -5.27
CA GLU A 7 28.16 -35.55 -5.38
C GLU A 7 28.56 -35.24 -6.83
N ARG A 8 28.67 -36.27 -7.68
CA ARG A 8 28.91 -36.09 -9.12
C ARG A 8 27.67 -35.54 -9.83
N LEU A 9 26.47 -35.90 -9.38
CA LEU A 9 25.24 -35.35 -9.91
C LEU A 9 25.16 -33.84 -9.58
N ASN A 10 25.44 -33.46 -8.34
CA ASN A 10 25.47 -32.06 -7.92
C ASN A 10 26.56 -31.26 -8.65
N SER A 11 27.80 -31.78 -8.77
CA SER A 11 28.84 -31.07 -9.52
C SER A 11 28.52 -30.96 -11.02
N THR A 12 27.86 -31.96 -11.62
CA THR A 12 27.44 -31.90 -13.03
C THR A 12 26.24 -30.96 -13.20
N MET A 13 25.33 -30.91 -12.23
CA MET A 13 24.20 -29.97 -12.20
C MET A 13 24.68 -28.52 -11.99
N ASP A 14 25.71 -28.30 -11.18
CA ASP A 14 26.32 -26.99 -10.98
C ASP A 14 27.06 -26.53 -12.25
N VAL A 15 27.82 -27.42 -12.91
CA VAL A 15 28.44 -27.12 -14.22
C VAL A 15 27.39 -26.91 -15.33
N LEU A 16 26.27 -27.63 -15.31
CA LEU A 16 25.15 -27.43 -16.24
C LEU A 16 24.38 -26.14 -15.95
N ARG A 17 24.24 -25.73 -14.68
CA ARG A 17 23.68 -24.44 -14.26
C ARG A 17 24.59 -23.27 -14.64
N GLU A 18 25.91 -23.43 -14.53
CA GLU A 18 26.89 -22.47 -15.03
C GLU A 18 26.85 -22.34 -16.56
N ALA A 19 26.48 -23.40 -17.30
CA ALA A 19 26.46 -23.41 -18.76
C ALA A 19 25.11 -23.00 -19.39
N VAL A 20 24.00 -23.07 -18.65
CA VAL A 20 22.65 -22.85 -19.19
C VAL A 20 21.78 -22.11 -18.18
N LEU A 21 21.75 -20.78 -18.28
CA LEU A 21 20.90 -19.94 -17.44
C LEU A 21 19.41 -20.29 -17.63
N LEU A 22 18.65 -20.22 -16.54
CA LEU A 22 17.19 -20.21 -16.57
C LEU A 22 16.72 -18.90 -17.24
N PRO A 23 15.51 -18.88 -17.85
CA PRO A 23 15.06 -17.69 -18.56
C PRO A 23 15.05 -16.40 -17.74
N HIS A 24 14.67 -16.46 -16.46
CA HIS A 24 14.70 -15.30 -15.58
C HIS A 24 16.13 -14.85 -15.24
N GLU A 25 17.04 -15.78 -14.93
CA GLU A 25 18.46 -15.48 -14.67
C GLU A 25 19.14 -14.86 -15.90
N PHE A 26 18.79 -15.35 -17.09
CA PHE A 26 19.26 -14.80 -18.35
C PHE A 26 18.76 -13.36 -18.55
N ALA A 27 17.45 -13.12 -18.38
CA ALA A 27 16.88 -11.80 -18.58
C ALA A 27 17.42 -10.78 -17.56
N GLU A 28 17.58 -11.19 -16.30
CA GLU A 28 18.17 -10.35 -15.25
C GLU A 28 19.64 -10.02 -15.53
N ARG A 29 20.43 -10.99 -16.02
CA ARG A 29 21.80 -10.74 -16.45
C ARG A 29 21.85 -9.70 -17.58
N VAL A 30 21.02 -9.89 -18.60
CA VAL A 30 20.95 -8.98 -19.76
C VAL A 30 20.48 -7.58 -19.33
N SER A 31 19.52 -7.47 -18.40
CA SER A 31 19.06 -6.16 -17.92
C SER A 31 20.11 -5.39 -17.11
N ARG A 32 21.01 -6.10 -16.40
CA ARG A 32 22.04 -5.47 -15.55
C ARG A 32 23.33 -5.15 -16.31
N ASN A 33 23.79 -6.07 -17.14
CA ASN A 33 25.03 -5.91 -17.91
C ASN A 33 24.93 -6.68 -19.23
N PRO A 34 24.38 -6.05 -20.28
CA PRO A 34 24.26 -6.70 -21.57
C PRO A 34 25.64 -6.72 -22.24
N GLU A 35 26.34 -7.84 -22.17
CA GLU A 35 27.61 -8.01 -22.88
C GLU A 35 27.35 -8.12 -24.39
N PRO A 36 28.06 -7.36 -25.23
CA PRO A 36 27.90 -7.45 -26.68
C PRO A 36 28.37 -8.83 -27.16
N GLY A 37 27.42 -9.68 -27.55
CA GLY A 37 27.70 -10.99 -28.14
C GLY A 37 28.42 -10.90 -29.49
N THR A 38 29.06 -11.99 -29.92
CA THR A 38 29.86 -12.02 -31.16
C THR A 38 29.03 -12.13 -32.44
N PHE A 39 27.71 -12.29 -32.30
CA PHE A 39 26.76 -12.50 -33.40
C PHE A 39 26.96 -11.58 -34.60
N LYS A 40 27.20 -10.27 -34.36
CA LYS A 40 27.33 -9.27 -35.44
C LYS A 40 28.55 -9.53 -36.30
N ASP A 41 29.67 -9.88 -35.66
CA ASP A 41 30.94 -10.15 -36.34
C ASP A 41 30.84 -11.47 -37.12
N ASP A 42 30.18 -12.47 -36.54
CA ASP A 42 30.00 -13.79 -37.15
C ASP A 42 29.04 -13.72 -38.37
N PHE A 43 27.94 -12.99 -38.27
CA PHE A 43 27.00 -12.82 -39.38
C PHE A 43 27.62 -12.05 -40.55
N SER A 44 28.43 -11.01 -40.27
CA SER A 44 29.08 -10.20 -41.32
C SER A 44 30.05 -11.00 -42.20
N ARG A 45 30.57 -12.12 -41.68
CA ARG A 45 31.52 -13.00 -42.36
C ARG A 45 30.86 -14.17 -43.06
N PHE A 46 29.56 -14.39 -42.85
CA PHE A 46 28.84 -15.53 -43.39
C PHE A 46 28.53 -15.35 -44.88
N GLN A 47 28.91 -16.35 -45.69
CA GLN A 47 28.61 -16.40 -47.12
C GLN A 47 27.63 -17.55 -47.40
N GLY A 48 26.34 -17.29 -47.24
CA GLY A 48 25.27 -18.28 -47.45
C GLY A 48 23.87 -17.68 -47.32
N SER A 49 22.83 -18.52 -47.41
CA SER A 49 21.45 -18.06 -47.19
C SER A 49 21.17 -17.82 -45.71
N LEU A 50 20.26 -16.89 -45.41
CA LEU A 50 19.85 -16.62 -44.03
C LEU A 50 19.32 -17.87 -43.32
N GLU A 51 18.62 -18.75 -44.03
CA GLU A 51 18.11 -20.00 -43.49
C GLU A 51 19.24 -20.96 -43.10
N SER A 52 20.25 -21.11 -43.97
CA SER A 52 21.43 -21.95 -43.66
C SER A 52 22.22 -21.42 -42.46
N TYR A 53 22.34 -20.10 -42.33
CA TYR A 53 22.92 -19.47 -41.14
C TYR A 53 22.06 -19.73 -39.91
N ALA A 54 20.75 -19.46 -40.00
CA ALA A 54 19.83 -19.63 -38.90
C ALA A 54 19.92 -21.04 -38.33
N PHE A 55 20.01 -22.09 -39.15
CA PHE A 55 20.14 -23.48 -38.71
C PHE A 55 21.55 -23.89 -38.25
N SER A 56 22.61 -23.16 -38.61
CA SER A 56 23.96 -23.42 -38.10
C SER A 56 24.17 -22.92 -36.67
N LEU A 57 23.35 -21.97 -36.20
CA LEU A 57 23.47 -21.39 -34.86
C LEU A 57 23.18 -22.43 -33.76
N GLY A 58 24.07 -22.49 -32.77
CA GLY A 58 23.85 -23.21 -31.52
C GLY A 58 22.96 -22.42 -30.55
N LYS A 59 22.81 -22.95 -29.34
CA LYS A 59 21.92 -22.33 -28.32
C LYS A 59 22.47 -21.00 -27.81
N ARG A 60 23.79 -20.90 -27.63
CA ARG A 60 24.45 -19.69 -27.11
C ARG A 60 24.40 -18.57 -28.14
N GLU A 61 24.57 -18.90 -29.41
CA GLU A 61 24.50 -17.95 -30.51
C GLU A 61 23.07 -17.42 -30.72
N LEU A 62 22.05 -18.23 -30.43
CA LEU A 62 20.64 -17.77 -30.39
C LEU A 62 20.36 -16.86 -29.18
N GLU A 63 21.01 -17.09 -28.03
CA GLU A 63 20.97 -16.17 -26.90
C GLU A 63 21.65 -14.83 -27.25
N ASP A 64 22.79 -14.87 -27.96
CA ASP A 64 23.49 -13.68 -28.46
C ASP A 64 22.64 -12.91 -29.48
N CYS A 65 21.83 -13.60 -30.29
CA CYS A 65 20.83 -12.96 -31.17
C CYS A 65 19.82 -12.14 -30.35
N LEU A 66 19.33 -12.66 -29.23
CA LEU A 66 18.37 -11.96 -28.37
C LEU A 66 19.00 -10.73 -27.71
N VAL A 67 20.24 -10.83 -27.25
CA VAL A 67 20.97 -9.67 -26.71
C VAL A 67 21.18 -8.62 -27.80
N ALA A 68 21.59 -9.04 -29.00
CA ALA A 68 21.78 -8.15 -30.14
C ALA A 68 20.47 -7.48 -30.58
N LEU A 69 19.31 -8.14 -30.43
CA LEU A 69 18.00 -7.54 -30.72
C LEU A 69 17.71 -6.30 -29.86
N ILE A 70 18.16 -6.33 -28.61
CA ILE A 70 17.98 -5.25 -27.63
C ILE A 70 19.00 -4.12 -27.87
N GLN A 71 20.24 -4.47 -28.20
CA GLN A 71 21.37 -3.50 -28.25
C GLN A 71 21.66 -2.89 -29.63
N ASP A 72 21.27 -3.52 -30.74
CA ASP A 72 21.66 -3.04 -32.07
C ASP A 72 20.74 -1.91 -32.56
N ASP A 73 21.26 -0.71 -32.81
CA ASP A 73 20.43 0.40 -33.28
C ASP A 73 19.98 0.28 -34.74
N ARG A 74 20.53 -0.66 -35.53
CA ARG A 74 20.25 -0.76 -36.97
C ARG A 74 18.96 -1.54 -37.24
N PRO A 75 17.94 -0.92 -37.87
CA PRO A 75 16.66 -1.59 -38.14
C PRO A 75 16.79 -2.83 -39.03
N GLU A 76 17.72 -2.81 -39.99
CA GLU A 76 17.94 -3.95 -40.89
C GLU A 76 18.46 -5.17 -40.11
N MET A 77 19.39 -4.96 -39.18
CA MET A 77 19.96 -6.03 -38.36
C MET A 77 18.90 -6.61 -37.42
N LYS A 78 18.07 -5.77 -36.79
CA LYS A 78 16.96 -6.25 -35.97
C LYS A 78 15.96 -7.09 -36.78
N SER A 79 15.68 -6.71 -38.03
CA SER A 79 14.82 -7.50 -38.94
C SER A 79 15.43 -8.87 -39.26
N VAL A 80 16.74 -8.93 -39.54
CA VAL A 80 17.47 -10.18 -39.74
C VAL A 80 17.39 -11.08 -38.51
N ILE A 81 17.64 -10.52 -37.33
CA ILE A 81 17.56 -11.25 -36.06
C ILE A 81 16.16 -11.82 -35.85
N LEU A 82 15.10 -11.03 -36.04
CA LEU A 82 13.72 -11.51 -35.90
C LEU A 82 13.39 -12.65 -36.87
N GLN A 83 13.94 -12.63 -38.09
CA GLN A 83 13.78 -13.74 -39.04
C GLN A 83 14.51 -15.01 -38.58
N ILE A 84 15.74 -14.89 -38.05
CA ILE A 84 16.47 -16.01 -37.46
C ILE A 84 15.68 -16.63 -36.30
N LEU A 85 15.19 -15.79 -35.38
CA LEU A 85 14.41 -16.24 -34.23
C LEU A 85 13.12 -16.96 -34.66
N LYS A 86 12.45 -16.46 -35.70
CA LYS A 86 11.25 -17.10 -36.29
C LYS A 86 11.55 -18.50 -36.84
N LEU A 87 12.67 -18.67 -37.55
CA LEU A 87 13.06 -19.96 -38.14
C LEU A 87 13.50 -20.99 -37.09
N ARG A 88 14.01 -20.52 -35.95
CA ARG A 88 14.60 -21.34 -34.89
C ARG A 88 13.77 -21.36 -33.61
N MET A 89 12.47 -21.03 -33.71
CA MET A 89 11.59 -21.01 -32.57
C MET A 89 11.57 -22.38 -31.87
N SER A 90 11.62 -22.35 -30.54
CA SER A 90 11.60 -23.55 -29.70
C SER A 90 11.05 -23.20 -28.32
N PRO A 91 10.57 -24.17 -27.53
CA PRO A 91 10.02 -23.88 -26.19
C PRO A 91 11.00 -23.12 -25.27
N ARG A 92 12.31 -23.41 -25.35
CA ARG A 92 13.33 -22.67 -24.60
C ARG A 92 13.41 -21.21 -25.09
N LEU A 93 13.48 -21.01 -26.40
CA LEU A 93 13.61 -19.67 -26.97
C LEU A 93 12.38 -18.81 -26.66
N ILE A 94 11.19 -19.40 -26.69
CA ILE A 94 9.94 -18.77 -26.26
C ILE A 94 10.04 -18.32 -24.79
N GLY A 95 10.52 -19.19 -23.90
CA GLY A 95 10.74 -18.84 -22.49
C GLY A 95 11.74 -17.70 -22.29
N LEU A 96 12.84 -17.68 -23.06
CA LEU A 96 13.82 -16.59 -23.03
C LEU A 96 13.24 -15.27 -23.54
N ILE A 97 12.51 -15.31 -24.66
CA ILE A 97 11.82 -14.15 -25.23
C ILE A 97 10.83 -13.60 -24.20
N TRP A 98 10.04 -14.47 -23.56
CA TRP A 98 9.08 -14.05 -22.55
C TRP A 98 9.76 -13.35 -21.38
N ALA A 99 10.81 -13.96 -20.81
CA ALA A 99 11.55 -13.38 -19.69
C ALA A 99 12.16 -12.02 -20.04
N LEU A 100 12.77 -11.87 -21.23
CA LEU A 100 13.31 -10.59 -21.69
C LEU A 100 12.21 -9.55 -21.91
N THR A 101 11.07 -9.94 -22.48
CA THR A 101 9.95 -9.01 -22.71
C THR A 101 9.42 -8.44 -21.41
N GLN A 102 9.47 -9.15 -20.29
CA GLN A 102 9.07 -8.60 -18.99
C GLN A 102 10.00 -7.47 -18.51
N TYR A 103 11.27 -7.46 -18.90
CA TYR A 103 12.21 -6.38 -18.60
C TYR A 103 12.20 -5.24 -19.62
N PHE A 104 11.93 -5.58 -20.88
CA PHE A 104 12.06 -4.69 -22.02
C PHE A 104 10.72 -4.51 -22.75
N CYS A 105 9.61 -4.50 -22.01
CA CYS A 105 8.25 -4.49 -22.56
C CYS A 105 7.96 -3.27 -23.43
N GLU A 106 8.66 -2.15 -23.20
CA GLU A 106 8.52 -0.92 -23.98
C GLU A 106 9.29 -0.95 -25.31
N LEU A 107 10.21 -1.91 -25.50
CA LEU A 107 10.97 -2.02 -26.76
C LEU A 107 10.08 -2.64 -27.86
N PRO A 108 9.84 -1.93 -28.99
CA PRO A 108 9.01 -2.44 -30.07
C PRO A 108 9.48 -3.78 -30.63
N GLU A 109 10.79 -4.03 -30.64
CA GLU A 109 11.36 -5.26 -31.18
C GLU A 109 11.19 -6.45 -30.25
N MET A 110 11.18 -6.22 -28.94
CA MET A 110 10.80 -7.26 -27.98
C MET A 110 9.31 -7.61 -28.13
N ARG A 111 8.43 -6.62 -28.33
CA ARG A 111 7.02 -6.89 -28.64
C ARG A 111 6.86 -7.70 -29.93
N LYS A 112 7.65 -7.40 -30.97
CA LYS A 112 7.67 -8.19 -32.23
C LYS A 112 8.16 -9.62 -31.99
N ALA A 113 9.23 -9.80 -31.22
CA ALA A 113 9.74 -11.13 -30.87
C ALA A 113 8.69 -11.94 -30.08
N SER A 114 8.01 -11.33 -29.11
CA SER A 114 6.92 -11.98 -28.37
C SER A 114 5.74 -12.35 -29.24
N ARG A 115 5.33 -11.48 -30.20
CA ARG A 115 4.30 -11.84 -31.19
C ARG A 115 4.71 -13.03 -32.06
N LEU A 116 5.98 -13.12 -32.47
CA LEU A 116 6.50 -14.29 -33.20
C LEU A 116 6.49 -15.55 -32.35
N ALA A 117 6.86 -15.42 -31.07
CA ALA A 117 6.82 -16.52 -30.10
C ALA A 117 5.38 -17.00 -29.87
N ALA A 118 4.43 -16.09 -29.67
CA ALA A 118 3.01 -16.39 -29.51
C ALA A 118 2.46 -17.16 -30.71
N ASN A 119 2.70 -16.67 -31.93
CA ASN A 119 2.22 -17.34 -33.15
C ASN A 119 2.96 -18.65 -33.51
N SER A 120 3.90 -19.10 -32.68
CA SER A 120 4.61 -20.36 -32.90
C SER A 120 3.77 -21.56 -32.50
N ARG A 121 3.90 -22.65 -33.26
CA ARG A 121 3.29 -23.96 -32.92
C ARG A 121 3.83 -24.54 -31.62
N ASP A 122 5.05 -24.14 -31.24
CA ASP A 122 5.71 -24.60 -30.00
C ASP A 122 5.32 -23.77 -28.77
N CYS A 123 4.45 -22.75 -28.93
CA CYS A 123 3.99 -21.92 -27.82
C CYS A 123 2.84 -22.58 -27.07
N SER A 124 3.13 -23.03 -25.84
CA SER A 124 2.15 -23.55 -24.91
C SER A 124 1.73 -22.54 -23.82
N ASP A 125 2.19 -21.29 -23.90
CA ASP A 125 1.96 -20.27 -22.87
C ASP A 125 0.70 -19.46 -23.22
N GLU A 126 -0.40 -19.75 -22.53
CA GLU A 126 -1.72 -19.14 -22.75
C GLU A 126 -1.66 -17.61 -22.64
N LEU A 127 -0.95 -17.08 -21.65
CA LEU A 127 -0.84 -15.62 -21.46
C LEU A 127 -0.09 -14.98 -22.61
N LEU A 128 0.99 -15.58 -23.09
CA LEU A 128 1.75 -15.03 -24.20
C LEU A 128 0.89 -14.92 -25.48
N HIS A 129 -0.02 -15.89 -25.69
CA HIS A 129 -1.03 -15.80 -26.76
C HIS A 129 -1.98 -14.63 -26.52
N GLU A 130 -2.63 -14.58 -25.35
CA GLU A 130 -3.64 -13.56 -25.04
C GLU A 130 -3.09 -12.13 -25.06
N LEU A 131 -1.88 -11.91 -24.52
CA LEU A 131 -1.24 -10.60 -24.48
C LEU A 131 -0.92 -10.04 -25.86
N PHE A 132 -0.58 -10.91 -26.81
CA PHE A 132 -0.02 -10.51 -28.11
C PHE A 132 -0.92 -10.82 -29.30
N ASP A 133 -2.16 -11.29 -29.07
CA ASP A 133 -3.19 -11.48 -30.07
C ASP A 133 -3.72 -10.15 -30.66
N GLN A 134 -3.62 -9.04 -29.90
CA GLN A 134 -4.17 -7.73 -30.31
C GLN A 134 -3.15 -6.60 -30.07
N GLU A 135 -3.21 -5.51 -30.85
CA GLU A 135 -2.40 -4.29 -30.62
C GLU A 135 -2.89 -3.49 -29.40
N LYS A 136 -3.17 -4.18 -28.30
CA LYS A 136 -3.63 -3.62 -27.03
C LYS A 136 -2.46 -3.39 -26.08
N ASP A 137 -2.72 -2.58 -25.06
CA ASP A 137 -1.81 -2.46 -23.93
C ASP A 137 -1.71 -3.80 -23.20
N ILE A 138 -0.52 -4.41 -23.23
CA ILE A 138 -0.26 -5.73 -22.65
C ILE A 138 -0.43 -5.74 -21.13
N ILE A 139 -0.23 -4.60 -20.45
CA ILE A 139 -0.44 -4.49 -19.01
C ILE A 139 -1.94 -4.55 -18.73
N GLU A 140 -2.75 -3.83 -19.50
CA GLU A 140 -4.21 -3.84 -19.36
C GLU A 140 -4.80 -5.23 -19.63
N VAL A 141 -4.30 -5.93 -20.65
CA VAL A 141 -4.72 -7.31 -20.93
C VAL A 141 -4.38 -8.24 -19.76
N ALA A 142 -3.14 -8.18 -19.23
CA ALA A 142 -2.77 -8.98 -18.06
C ALA A 142 -3.67 -8.71 -16.85
N VAL A 143 -3.98 -7.44 -16.56
CA VAL A 143 -4.86 -7.07 -15.44
C VAL A 143 -6.28 -7.59 -15.64
N ASN A 144 -6.81 -7.50 -16.86
CA ASN A 144 -8.14 -8.01 -17.16
C ASN A 144 -8.24 -9.52 -16.96
N LEU A 145 -7.18 -10.27 -17.29
CA LEU A 145 -7.12 -11.70 -17.03
C LEU A 145 -7.12 -12.03 -15.54
N ILE A 146 -6.45 -11.22 -14.71
CA ILE A 146 -6.48 -11.39 -13.25
C ILE A 146 -7.90 -11.18 -12.73
N HIS A 147 -8.53 -10.08 -13.11
CA HIS A 147 -9.88 -9.74 -12.66
C HIS A 147 -10.93 -10.76 -13.13
N GLN A 148 -10.82 -11.27 -14.36
CA GLN A 148 -11.75 -12.27 -14.90
C GLN A 148 -11.68 -13.61 -14.19
N ASN A 149 -10.51 -14.00 -13.70
CA ASN A 149 -10.32 -15.27 -13.02
C ASN A 149 -10.39 -15.15 -11.49
N GLU A 150 -10.66 -13.96 -10.96
CA GLU A 150 -10.63 -13.65 -9.51
C GLU A 150 -9.35 -14.17 -8.83
N GLU A 151 -8.23 -14.14 -9.56
CA GLU A 151 -6.98 -14.76 -9.12
C GLU A 151 -6.21 -13.86 -8.15
N MET A 152 -5.58 -14.46 -7.13
CA MET A 152 -4.55 -13.79 -6.33
C MET A 152 -3.34 -13.45 -7.22
N VAL A 153 -2.73 -12.29 -6.99
CA VAL A 153 -1.52 -11.83 -7.68
C VAL A 153 -0.39 -12.88 -7.61
N SER A 154 -0.26 -13.59 -6.48
CA SER A 154 0.72 -14.67 -6.30
C SER A 154 0.48 -15.86 -7.23
N LEU A 155 -0.79 -16.26 -7.41
CA LEU A 155 -1.17 -17.34 -8.32
C LEU A 155 -0.86 -16.95 -9.75
N MET A 156 -1.23 -15.74 -10.16
CA MET A 156 -0.93 -15.19 -11.48
C MET A 156 0.59 -15.17 -11.75
N ILE A 157 1.40 -14.67 -10.79
CA ILE A 157 2.86 -14.65 -10.92
C ILE A 157 3.41 -16.05 -11.16
N SER A 158 2.93 -17.03 -10.40
CA SER A 158 3.38 -18.41 -10.51
C SER A 158 2.92 -19.10 -11.81
N ARG A 159 1.65 -18.91 -12.20
CA ARG A 159 1.01 -19.52 -13.37
C ARG A 159 1.68 -19.07 -14.66
N TYR A 160 1.93 -17.76 -14.77
CA TYR A 160 2.47 -17.15 -15.98
C TYR A 160 3.96 -16.84 -15.94
N ARG A 161 4.64 -17.33 -14.88
CA ARG A 161 6.09 -17.20 -14.71
C ARG A 161 6.53 -15.73 -14.77
N LEU A 162 5.78 -14.87 -14.10
CA LEU A 162 6.16 -13.48 -13.98
C LEU A 162 7.38 -13.34 -13.06
N ILE A 163 8.29 -12.45 -13.45
CA ILE A 163 9.49 -12.13 -12.71
C ILE A 163 9.13 -10.95 -11.80
N ALA A 164 9.02 -11.21 -10.49
CA ALA A 164 8.47 -10.26 -9.53
C ALA A 164 9.05 -8.84 -9.62
N ASP A 165 10.36 -8.72 -9.85
CA ASP A 165 11.06 -7.43 -9.89
C ASP A 165 11.12 -6.79 -11.29
N SER A 166 10.58 -7.45 -12.31
CA SER A 166 10.55 -6.91 -13.66
C SER A 166 9.62 -5.70 -13.78
N PRO A 167 9.97 -4.68 -14.60
CA PRO A 167 9.11 -3.56 -14.94
C PRO A 167 7.69 -3.97 -15.35
N PHE A 168 7.55 -5.00 -16.17
CA PHE A 168 6.23 -5.50 -16.58
C PHE A 168 5.40 -5.97 -15.39
N SER A 169 5.98 -6.80 -14.50
CA SER A 169 5.25 -7.33 -13.34
C SER A 169 4.86 -6.22 -12.38
N LYS A 170 5.75 -5.26 -12.13
CA LYS A 170 5.44 -4.07 -11.31
C LYS A 170 4.30 -3.25 -11.93
N GLY A 171 4.34 -3.03 -13.25
CA GLY A 171 3.29 -2.35 -13.98
C GLY A 171 1.93 -3.05 -13.88
N VAL A 172 1.89 -4.38 -14.04
CA VAL A 172 0.68 -5.19 -13.89
C VAL A 172 0.13 -5.10 -12.47
N ILE A 173 0.95 -5.30 -11.44
CA ILE A 173 0.51 -5.25 -10.05
C ILE A 173 -0.03 -3.86 -9.69
N ARG A 174 0.67 -2.80 -10.12
CA ARG A 174 0.23 -1.42 -9.89
C ARG A 174 -1.12 -1.14 -10.56
N ARG A 175 -1.25 -1.54 -11.82
CA ARG A 175 -2.48 -1.35 -12.60
C ARG A 175 -3.65 -2.18 -12.05
N PHE A 176 -3.36 -3.37 -11.52
CA PHE A 176 -4.31 -4.19 -10.77
C PHE A 176 -4.86 -3.42 -9.56
N PHE A 177 -4.00 -2.91 -8.67
CA PHE A 177 -4.49 -2.16 -7.51
C PHE A 177 -5.06 -0.78 -7.84
N GLN A 178 -4.69 -0.17 -8.97
CA GLN A 178 -5.25 1.11 -9.41
C GLN A 178 -6.76 1.01 -9.74
N PHE A 179 -7.23 -0.16 -10.15
CA PHE A 179 -8.65 -0.39 -10.51
C PHE A 179 -9.30 -1.54 -9.76
N GLY A 180 -8.56 -2.17 -8.85
CA GLY A 180 -9.07 -3.23 -8.00
C GLY A 180 -10.12 -2.70 -7.04
N ASN A 181 -10.98 -3.61 -6.60
CA ASN A 181 -11.95 -3.35 -5.55
C ASN A 181 -11.33 -3.59 -4.16
N GLU A 182 -12.12 -3.39 -3.11
CA GLU A 182 -11.73 -3.63 -1.71
C GLU A 182 -11.11 -5.03 -1.50
N GLU A 183 -11.72 -6.07 -2.06
CA GLU A 183 -11.24 -7.45 -1.96
C GLU A 183 -9.86 -7.64 -2.61
N SER A 184 -9.58 -6.92 -3.69
CA SER A 184 -8.28 -6.95 -4.37
C SER A 184 -7.16 -6.51 -3.43
N PHE A 185 -7.40 -5.51 -2.58
CA PHE A 185 -6.45 -5.05 -1.56
C PHE A 185 -6.29 -6.06 -0.42
N LEU A 186 -7.39 -6.63 0.07
CA LEU A 186 -7.37 -7.56 1.21
C LEU A 186 -6.72 -8.91 0.86
N LEU A 187 -7.01 -9.47 -0.30
CA LEU A 187 -6.44 -10.76 -0.74
C LEU A 187 -4.96 -10.65 -1.12
N ASN A 188 -4.49 -9.46 -1.47
CA ASN A 188 -3.13 -9.23 -1.98
C ASN A 188 -2.35 -8.21 -1.12
N GLU A 189 -2.69 -8.10 0.16
CA GLU A 189 -2.13 -7.13 1.10
C GLU A 189 -0.59 -7.06 1.05
N ASP A 190 0.09 -8.21 1.06
CA ASP A 190 1.56 -8.30 1.02
C ASP A 190 2.18 -7.60 -0.21
N TYR A 191 1.52 -7.66 -1.37
CA TYR A 191 2.01 -6.99 -2.58
C TYR A 191 1.82 -5.49 -2.51
N PHE A 192 0.69 -5.05 -1.94
CA PHE A 192 0.46 -3.62 -1.77
C PHE A 192 1.41 -3.02 -0.73
N LEU A 193 1.66 -3.72 0.39
CA LEU A 193 2.65 -3.30 1.39
C LEU A 193 4.06 -3.17 0.79
N LYS A 194 4.50 -4.14 -0.02
CA LYS A 194 5.80 -4.06 -0.73
C LYS A 194 5.85 -2.89 -1.70
N MET A 195 4.75 -2.59 -2.39
CA MET A 195 4.66 -1.43 -3.27
C MET A 195 4.78 -0.13 -2.48
N ILE A 196 4.10 -0.03 -1.33
CA ILE A 196 4.23 1.09 -0.39
C ILE A 196 5.66 1.22 0.13
N ASP A 197 6.52 0.20 0.11
CA ASP A 197 7.94 0.36 0.49
C ASP A 197 8.84 0.78 -0.68
N ALA A 198 8.58 0.24 -1.87
CA ALA A 198 9.53 0.30 -2.98
C ALA A 198 9.25 1.41 -4.01
N ASP A 199 7.97 1.73 -4.25
CA ASP A 199 7.59 2.58 -5.37
C ASP A 199 7.74 4.07 -5.06
N SER A 200 7.90 4.89 -6.11
CA SER A 200 7.97 6.35 -5.98
C SER A 200 6.59 6.95 -5.62
N GLU A 201 6.55 8.14 -5.00
CA GLU A 201 5.27 8.79 -4.69
C GLU A 201 4.37 8.97 -5.93
N PRO A 202 4.87 9.47 -7.09
CA PRO A 202 4.05 9.63 -8.30
C PRO A 202 3.42 8.32 -8.80
N ASP A 203 4.14 7.21 -8.66
CA ASP A 203 3.66 5.88 -9.04
C ASP A 203 2.58 5.35 -8.07
N LEU A 204 2.67 5.73 -6.79
CA LEU A 204 1.76 5.26 -5.73
C LEU A 204 0.46 6.05 -5.64
N VAL A 205 0.49 7.35 -5.94
CA VAL A 205 -0.68 8.25 -5.79
C VAL A 205 -1.96 7.63 -6.38
N PRO A 206 -2.00 7.16 -7.65
CA PRO A 206 -3.24 6.60 -8.22
C PRO A 206 -3.76 5.37 -7.46
N VAL A 207 -2.85 4.57 -6.92
CA VAL A 207 -3.19 3.35 -6.20
C VAL A 207 -3.70 3.67 -4.79
N VAL A 208 -3.05 4.61 -4.09
CA VAL A 208 -3.49 5.07 -2.77
C VAL A 208 -4.85 5.76 -2.86
N ILE A 209 -5.08 6.58 -3.89
CA ILE A 209 -6.41 7.18 -4.13
C ILE A 209 -7.46 6.08 -4.26
N ASN A 210 -7.22 5.08 -5.12
CA ASN A 210 -8.18 3.99 -5.29
C ASN A 210 -8.43 3.22 -3.98
N TYR A 211 -7.39 2.96 -3.20
CA TYR A 211 -7.50 2.28 -1.90
C TYR A 211 -8.33 3.08 -0.88
N LEU A 212 -8.09 4.39 -0.76
CA LEU A 212 -8.83 5.26 0.16
C LEU A 212 -10.27 5.49 -0.31
N ASP A 213 -10.53 5.45 -1.61
CA ASP A 213 -11.86 5.61 -2.20
C ASP A 213 -12.75 4.36 -2.02
N GLN A 214 -12.15 3.19 -1.74
CA GLN A 214 -12.91 1.97 -1.48
C GLN A 214 -13.91 2.16 -0.33
N PRO A 215 -15.14 1.61 -0.40
CA PRO A 215 -16.18 1.86 0.59
C PRO A 215 -15.83 1.39 2.01
N TRP A 216 -14.82 0.51 2.17
CA TRP A 216 -14.45 -0.12 3.45
C TRP A 216 -15.66 -0.80 4.10
N THR A 217 -16.36 -1.60 3.29
CA THR A 217 -17.50 -2.42 3.76
C THR A 217 -17.06 -3.49 4.74
N GLN A 218 -15.85 -4.01 4.54
CA GLN A 218 -15.10 -4.77 5.54
C GLN A 218 -14.19 -3.78 6.30
N ALA A 219 -13.74 -4.17 7.50
CA ALA A 219 -12.79 -3.36 8.23
C ALA A 219 -11.55 -3.12 7.34
N PRO A 220 -11.13 -1.86 7.11
CA PRO A 220 -9.98 -1.59 6.26
C PRO A 220 -8.73 -2.23 6.85
N SER A 221 -7.78 -2.59 5.98
CA SER A 221 -6.53 -3.19 6.43
C SER A 221 -5.78 -2.22 7.35
N ARG A 222 -5.65 -2.63 8.61
CA ARG A 222 -4.85 -1.93 9.62
C ARG A 222 -3.38 -1.88 9.20
N SER A 223 -2.85 -2.95 8.61
CA SER A 223 -1.45 -3.02 8.16
C SER A 223 -1.16 -1.99 7.07
N ILE A 224 -2.04 -1.90 6.05
CA ILE A 224 -1.90 -0.95 4.95
C ILE A 224 -1.97 0.48 5.48
N ASN A 225 -2.99 0.80 6.28
CA ASN A 225 -3.16 2.16 6.78
C ASN A 225 -1.99 2.61 7.67
N ARG A 226 -1.50 1.73 8.55
CA ARG A 226 -0.30 2.01 9.36
C ARG A 226 0.93 2.19 8.50
N LYS A 227 1.06 1.42 7.42
CA LYS A 227 2.18 1.54 6.49
C LYS A 227 2.17 2.88 5.76
N LEU A 228 0.99 3.34 5.32
CA LEU A 228 0.82 4.67 4.74
C LEU A 228 1.19 5.77 5.76
N LEU A 229 0.69 5.67 6.99
CA LEU A 229 1.01 6.62 8.06
C LEU A 229 2.51 6.63 8.39
N GLN A 230 3.15 5.46 8.46
CA GLN A 230 4.58 5.34 8.73
C GLN A 230 5.43 5.99 7.63
N ARG A 231 5.06 5.78 6.36
CA ARG A 231 5.85 6.28 5.23
C ARG A 231 5.60 7.76 4.95
N PHE A 232 4.35 8.21 5.02
CA PHE A 232 3.95 9.54 4.54
C PHE A 232 3.57 10.51 5.66
N GLY A 233 3.51 10.06 6.92
CA GLY A 233 3.06 10.88 8.04
C GLY A 233 1.57 11.16 8.02
N LEU A 234 1.13 12.08 8.88
CA LEU A 234 -0.22 12.61 8.82
C LEU A 234 -0.37 13.55 7.61
N PRO A 235 -1.58 13.68 7.02
CA PRO A 235 -1.81 14.60 5.91
C PRO A 235 -1.48 16.07 6.21
N GLU A 236 -1.56 16.48 7.47
CA GLU A 236 -1.18 17.82 7.94
C GLU A 236 0.33 17.99 8.15
N ASP A 237 1.08 16.89 8.20
CA ASP A 237 2.53 16.97 8.25
C ASP A 237 3.03 17.29 6.84
N ASP A 238 3.80 18.37 6.66
CA ASP A 238 4.46 18.73 5.39
C ASP A 238 5.58 17.73 4.97
N LYS A 239 5.49 16.47 5.42
CA LYS A 239 6.47 15.40 5.22
C LYS A 239 6.39 14.74 3.85
N SER A 240 5.21 14.70 3.22
CA SER A 240 5.00 14.02 1.94
C SER A 240 4.13 14.83 0.99
N SER A 241 4.54 14.86 -0.28
CA SER A 241 3.79 15.52 -1.35
C SER A 241 2.59 14.69 -1.84
N LEU A 242 2.53 13.41 -1.45
CA LEU A 242 1.46 12.49 -1.80
C LEU A 242 0.09 13.04 -1.40
N TRP A 243 -0.03 13.58 -0.18
CA TRP A 243 -1.30 14.11 0.35
C TRP A 243 -1.84 15.29 -0.47
N ALA A 244 -0.98 16.11 -1.07
CA ALA A 244 -1.41 17.25 -1.87
C ALA A 244 -2.14 16.84 -3.17
N SER A 245 -2.00 15.58 -3.59
CA SER A 245 -2.63 15.03 -4.80
C SER A 245 -3.93 14.25 -4.52
N ILE A 246 -4.33 14.13 -3.26
CA ILE A 246 -5.50 13.34 -2.82
C ILE A 246 -6.65 14.29 -2.46
N ASP A 247 -7.88 13.89 -2.79
CA ASP A 247 -9.06 14.66 -2.44
C ASP A 247 -9.20 14.82 -0.91
N VAL A 248 -9.68 15.98 -0.48
CA VAL A 248 -9.90 16.35 0.92
C VAL A 248 -10.82 15.35 1.63
N ASP A 249 -11.82 14.80 0.94
CA ASP A 249 -12.74 13.83 1.53
C ASP A 249 -12.03 12.50 1.85
N LEU A 250 -11.12 12.06 0.99
CA LEU A 250 -10.32 10.85 1.20
C LEU A 250 -9.28 11.06 2.30
N ILE A 251 -8.68 12.24 2.35
CA ILE A 251 -7.78 12.65 3.45
C ILE A 251 -8.53 12.62 4.78
N ALA A 252 -9.72 13.21 4.84
CA ALA A 252 -10.55 13.24 6.04
C ALA A 252 -10.91 11.82 6.50
N LYS A 253 -11.26 10.94 5.56
CA LYS A 253 -11.54 9.53 5.83
C LYS A 253 -10.32 8.78 6.39
N PHE A 254 -9.13 8.95 5.79
CA PHE A 254 -7.90 8.34 6.29
C PHE A 254 -7.55 8.85 7.70
N ARG A 255 -7.62 10.16 7.91
CA ARG A 255 -7.38 10.79 9.22
C ARG A 255 -8.34 10.28 10.29
N GLN A 256 -9.63 10.17 9.96
CA GLN A 256 -10.62 9.59 10.85
C GLN A 256 -10.28 8.16 11.26
N TRP A 257 -9.80 7.34 10.31
CA TRP A 257 -9.29 6.01 10.62
C TRP A 257 -8.08 6.08 11.56
N VAL A 258 -7.11 6.98 11.31
CA VAL A 258 -5.93 7.14 12.17
C VAL A 258 -6.33 7.49 13.59
N PHE A 259 -7.30 8.39 13.78
CA PHE A 259 -7.79 8.74 15.13
C PHE A 259 -8.41 7.55 15.86
N LEU A 260 -9.18 6.72 15.15
CA LEU A 260 -9.72 5.48 15.71
C LEU A 260 -8.61 4.49 16.07
N ASP A 261 -7.62 4.29 15.19
CA ASP A 261 -6.46 3.40 15.44
C ASP A 261 -5.67 3.85 16.68
N MET A 262 -5.37 5.16 16.79
CA MET A 262 -4.67 5.73 17.92
C MET A 262 -5.45 5.56 19.24
N MET A 263 -6.76 5.84 19.23
CA MET A 263 -7.60 5.64 20.42
C MET A 263 -7.68 4.15 20.82
N GLU A 264 -7.75 3.25 19.84
CA GLU A 264 -7.75 1.80 20.08
C GLU A 264 -6.43 1.35 20.72
N ASP A 265 -5.28 1.81 20.19
CA ASP A 265 -3.96 1.47 20.75
C ASP A 265 -3.76 2.01 22.17
N PHE A 266 -4.24 3.21 22.43
CA PHE A 266 -4.02 3.87 23.71
C PHE A 266 -4.96 3.35 24.80
N PHE A 267 -6.26 3.18 24.50
CA PHE A 267 -7.25 2.76 25.49
C PHE A 267 -7.53 1.26 25.49
N GLY A 268 -7.36 0.58 24.36
CA GLY A 268 -7.88 -0.75 24.08
C GLY A 268 -9.31 -0.71 23.52
N SER A 269 -9.61 -1.61 22.57
CA SER A 269 -10.90 -1.71 21.86
C SER A 269 -12.12 -1.89 22.77
N ASP A 270 -11.95 -2.62 23.88
CA ASP A 270 -13.04 -2.93 24.82
C ASP A 270 -13.18 -1.87 25.93
N SER A 271 -12.34 -0.85 25.93
CA SER A 271 -12.36 0.18 26.96
C SER A 271 -13.60 1.08 26.82
N ARG A 272 -14.12 1.55 27.95
CA ARG A 272 -15.26 2.48 27.95
C ARG A 272 -14.91 3.81 27.28
N LYS A 273 -13.66 4.27 27.43
CA LYS A 273 -13.14 5.45 26.75
C LYS A 273 -13.23 5.31 25.23
N TYR A 274 -12.70 4.21 24.68
CA TYR A 274 -12.81 3.94 23.25
C TYR A 274 -14.28 3.90 22.79
N LEU A 275 -15.13 3.14 23.48
CA LEU A 275 -16.56 2.99 23.10
C LEU A 275 -17.37 4.29 23.15
N ILE A 276 -16.97 5.24 23.97
CA ILE A 276 -17.62 6.56 24.10
C ILE A 276 -17.02 7.55 23.10
N TYR A 277 -15.70 7.72 23.09
CA TYR A 277 -15.04 8.74 22.29
C TYR A 277 -15.00 8.42 20.79
N SER A 278 -14.95 7.14 20.42
CA SER A 278 -15.04 6.73 19.00
C SER A 278 -16.34 7.18 18.32
N ARG A 279 -17.39 7.52 19.08
CA ARG A 279 -18.65 8.05 18.52
C ARG A 279 -18.54 9.49 18.01
N TYR A 280 -17.51 10.20 18.45
CA TYR A 280 -17.30 11.62 18.14
C TYR A 280 -16.08 11.83 17.23
N TYR A 281 -15.55 10.76 16.63
CA TYR A 281 -14.31 10.79 15.85
C TYR A 281 -14.35 11.77 14.66
N GLN A 282 -15.52 12.00 14.06
CA GLN A 282 -15.70 12.94 12.95
C GLN A 282 -15.50 14.40 13.38
N GLU A 283 -15.72 14.71 14.66
CA GLU A 283 -15.59 16.06 15.20
C GLU A 283 -14.19 16.36 15.75
N LEU A 284 -13.34 15.33 15.88
CA LEU A 284 -11.97 15.49 16.36
C LEU A 284 -11.13 16.34 15.39
N LYS A 285 -10.48 17.36 15.95
CA LYS A 285 -9.54 18.22 15.24
C LYS A 285 -8.12 17.69 15.29
N HIS A 286 -7.73 17.06 16.40
CA HIS A 286 -6.40 16.48 16.56
C HIS A 286 -6.37 15.46 17.71
N ILE A 287 -5.43 14.52 17.67
CA ILE A 287 -5.06 13.67 18.81
C ILE A 287 -3.58 13.89 19.11
N GLY A 288 -3.27 14.37 20.31
CA GLY A 288 -1.90 14.53 20.80
C GLY A 288 -1.53 13.44 21.80
N LEU A 289 -0.34 12.86 21.65
CA LEU A 289 0.26 11.94 22.61
C LEU A 289 1.43 12.62 23.32
N TYR A 290 1.48 12.49 24.65
CA TYR A 290 2.49 13.14 25.50
C TYR A 290 3.04 12.18 26.55
N HIS A 291 4.24 12.48 27.05
CA HIS A 291 4.97 11.70 28.06
C HIS A 291 5.01 10.21 27.74
N ASP A 292 5.75 9.82 26.70
CA ASP A 292 5.92 8.41 26.29
C ASP A 292 4.58 7.67 26.17
N ASP A 293 3.63 8.30 25.48
CA ASP A 293 2.27 7.79 25.23
C ASP A 293 1.49 7.41 26.50
N GLN A 294 1.76 8.07 27.63
CA GLN A 294 0.99 7.92 28.87
C GLN A 294 -0.21 8.87 28.95
N ILE A 295 -0.19 9.94 28.16
CA ILE A 295 -1.25 10.95 28.11
C ILE A 295 -1.74 11.10 26.68
N MET A 296 -3.04 11.00 26.49
CA MET A 296 -3.72 11.29 25.22
C MET A 296 -4.63 12.49 25.38
N VAL A 297 -4.49 13.44 24.48
CA VAL A 297 -5.37 14.60 24.35
C VAL A 297 -6.22 14.44 23.11
N LEU A 298 -7.54 14.51 23.29
CA LEU A 298 -8.51 14.60 22.22
C LEU A 298 -8.92 16.06 22.05
N ASP A 299 -8.49 16.70 20.96
CA ASP A 299 -8.79 18.11 20.69
C ASP A 299 -10.00 18.23 19.74
N PHE A 300 -11.04 18.95 20.18
CA PHE A 300 -12.25 19.24 19.41
C PHE A 300 -12.27 20.69 18.89
N GLY A 301 -11.15 21.41 18.99
CA GLY A 301 -10.94 22.78 18.52
C GLY A 301 -11.13 23.80 19.63
N GLN A 302 -12.30 23.79 20.28
CA GLN A 302 -12.68 24.77 21.33
C GLN A 302 -12.50 24.24 22.75
N PHE A 303 -12.51 22.92 22.89
CA PHE A 303 -12.26 22.22 24.13
C PHE A 303 -11.47 20.96 23.81
N GLY A 304 -10.86 20.38 24.82
CA GLY A 304 -10.24 19.07 24.67
C GLY A 304 -10.40 18.21 25.91
N ILE A 305 -10.11 16.93 25.71
CA ILE A 305 -10.23 15.90 26.73
C ILE A 305 -8.85 15.31 26.95
N LEU A 306 -8.33 15.52 28.15
CA LEU A 306 -7.10 14.88 28.61
C LEU A 306 -7.42 13.51 29.21
N ASN A 307 -6.66 12.50 28.78
CA ASN A 307 -6.79 11.13 29.21
C ASN A 307 -5.45 10.60 29.71
N LEU A 308 -5.44 10.03 30.90
CA LEU A 308 -4.30 9.29 31.43
C LEU A 308 -4.49 7.80 31.18
N LYS A 309 -3.42 7.12 30.77
CA LYS A 309 -3.41 5.68 30.49
C LYS A 309 -3.73 4.83 31.72
N GLU A 310 -3.21 5.23 32.88
CA GLU A 310 -3.44 4.53 34.16
C GLU A 310 -4.89 4.68 34.68
N MET A 311 -5.63 5.69 34.22
CA MET A 311 -6.97 6.00 34.70
C MET A 311 -8.01 5.56 33.68
N ALA A 312 -8.42 4.29 33.74
CA ALA A 312 -9.32 3.70 32.75
C ALA A 312 -10.72 4.36 32.69
N GLU A 313 -11.20 4.92 33.81
CA GLU A 313 -12.61 5.33 33.98
C GLU A 313 -12.83 6.83 34.00
N TYR A 314 -11.75 7.62 34.07
CA TYR A 314 -11.81 9.07 34.26
C TYR A 314 -11.04 9.79 33.18
N SER A 315 -11.61 10.89 32.71
CA SER A 315 -10.97 11.84 31.81
C SER A 315 -11.27 13.26 32.27
N TRP A 316 -10.51 14.23 31.76
CA TRP A 316 -10.67 15.63 32.14
C TRP A 316 -11.01 16.47 30.93
N LEU A 317 -12.16 17.13 30.98
CA LEU A 317 -12.64 18.05 29.96
C LEU A 317 -12.26 19.48 30.35
N MET A 318 -11.70 20.23 29.41
CA MET A 318 -11.23 21.60 29.63
C MET A 318 -11.49 22.47 28.39
N GLU A 319 -11.66 23.77 28.58
CA GLU A 319 -11.51 24.71 27.46
C GLU A 319 -10.09 24.66 26.90
N LYS A 320 -9.97 24.95 25.61
CA LYS A 320 -8.69 25.01 24.90
C LYS A 320 -7.61 25.78 25.66
N SER A 321 -7.90 26.99 26.13
CA SER A 321 -6.92 27.85 26.83
C SER A 321 -6.36 27.18 28.09
N THR A 322 -7.22 26.49 28.85
CA THR A 322 -6.87 25.79 30.08
C THR A 322 -6.08 24.52 29.77
N LEU A 323 -6.47 23.79 28.72
CA LEU A 323 -5.77 22.61 28.25
C LEU A 323 -4.35 22.96 27.78
N GLU A 324 -4.18 24.02 27.00
CA GLU A 324 -2.88 24.48 26.51
C GLU A 324 -1.94 24.82 27.68
N MET A 325 -2.42 25.58 28.69
CA MET A 325 -1.63 25.87 29.89
C MET A 325 -1.20 24.61 30.67
N GLU A 326 -2.08 23.61 30.80
CA GLU A 326 -1.74 22.35 31.48
C GLU A 326 -0.75 21.52 30.66
N LEU A 327 -0.81 21.56 29.33
CA LEU A 327 0.15 20.88 28.44
C LEU A 327 1.52 21.57 28.42
N GLU A 328 1.58 22.90 28.46
CA GLU A 328 2.85 23.64 28.61
C GLU A 328 3.54 23.28 29.93
N THR A 329 2.78 23.25 31.03
CA THR A 329 3.29 22.85 32.36
C THR A 329 3.88 21.43 32.33
N LEU A 330 3.23 20.51 31.59
CA LEU A 330 3.72 19.14 31.41
C LEU A 330 5.03 19.07 30.64
N GLN A 331 5.16 19.85 29.57
CA GLN A 331 6.39 19.90 28.75
C GLN A 331 7.59 20.44 29.54
N GLU A 332 7.37 21.32 30.52
CA GLU A 332 8.39 21.84 31.43
C GLU A 332 8.87 20.80 32.47
N GLY A 333 8.32 19.57 32.44
CA GLY A 333 8.70 18.48 33.34
C GLY A 333 8.03 18.57 34.72
N GLU A 334 7.08 19.48 34.90
CA GLU A 334 6.24 19.51 36.10
C GLU A 334 5.19 18.39 36.06
N LYS A 335 4.81 17.86 37.23
CA LYS A 335 3.66 16.95 37.31
C LYS A 335 2.39 17.72 36.99
N LEU A 336 1.45 17.08 36.28
CA LEU A 336 0.10 17.62 36.03
C LEU A 336 -0.48 18.28 37.28
N ARG A 337 -0.72 19.59 37.23
CA ARG A 337 -1.37 20.34 38.32
C ARG A 337 -2.78 19.80 38.57
N LEU A 338 -3.41 19.25 37.52
CA LEU A 338 -4.66 18.49 37.54
C LEU A 338 -4.75 17.35 38.56
N ILE A 339 -3.67 16.57 38.77
CA ILE A 339 -3.70 15.45 39.74
C ILE A 339 -3.82 16.00 41.19
N HIS A 340 -3.53 17.28 41.39
CA HIS A 340 -3.56 17.93 42.71
C HIS A 340 -4.73 18.92 42.87
N ARG A 341 -5.30 19.42 41.77
CA ARG A 341 -6.59 20.12 41.78
C ARG A 341 -7.71 19.08 41.89
N LYS A 342 -8.15 18.78 43.11
CA LYS A 342 -9.42 18.09 43.34
C LYS A 342 -10.55 18.96 42.76
N THR A 343 -10.86 18.80 41.47
CA THR A 343 -12.11 19.29 40.93
C THR A 343 -13.15 18.20 41.12
N ASP A 344 -14.03 18.39 42.11
CA ASP A 344 -15.11 17.46 42.41
C ASP A 344 -16.35 17.70 41.53
N ILE A 345 -16.22 18.46 40.43
CA ILE A 345 -17.33 18.81 39.54
C ILE A 345 -17.37 17.84 38.36
N GLU A 346 -18.38 16.98 38.34
CA GLU A 346 -18.64 16.02 37.26
C GLU A 346 -19.65 16.57 36.25
N ALA A 347 -19.79 15.90 35.10
CA ALA A 347 -20.81 16.22 34.09
C ALA A 347 -22.24 16.30 34.67
N ARG A 348 -22.55 15.48 35.67
CA ARG A 348 -23.85 15.49 36.37
C ARG A 348 -24.11 16.82 37.08
N ASP A 349 -23.12 17.36 37.79
CA ASP A 349 -23.26 18.61 38.54
C ASP A 349 -23.52 19.80 37.62
N VAL A 350 -22.90 19.77 36.44
CA VAL A 350 -23.10 20.79 35.41
C VAL A 350 -24.53 20.72 34.85
N ILE A 351 -25.01 19.52 34.52
CA ILE A 351 -26.32 19.33 33.87
C ILE A 351 -27.49 19.52 34.84
N ILE A 352 -27.37 19.02 36.08
CA ILE A 352 -28.47 19.00 37.06
C ILE A 352 -28.41 20.19 38.02
N GLU A 353 -27.22 20.50 38.52
CA GLU A 353 -27.03 21.50 39.58
C GLU A 353 -26.56 22.85 39.03
N GLU A 354 -26.41 22.96 37.70
CA GLU A 354 -25.95 24.16 36.99
C GLU A 354 -24.61 24.72 37.52
N LYS A 355 -23.76 23.85 38.07
CA LYS A 355 -22.41 24.23 38.49
C LYS A 355 -21.56 24.57 37.26
N SER A 356 -20.67 25.54 37.41
CA SER A 356 -19.70 25.90 36.38
C SER A 356 -18.27 25.63 36.84
N SER A 357 -17.46 25.06 35.96
CA SER A 357 -16.03 24.85 36.18
C SER A 357 -15.26 24.96 34.88
N ASP A 358 -13.99 25.30 35.01
CA ASP A 358 -13.03 25.35 33.91
C ASP A 358 -12.45 23.95 33.62
N ILE A 359 -12.50 23.05 34.60
CA ILE A 359 -12.02 21.68 34.49
C ILE A 359 -13.10 20.75 35.03
N LEU A 360 -13.59 19.85 34.19
CA LEU A 360 -14.62 18.87 34.54
C LEU A 360 -14.07 17.45 34.53
N VAL A 361 -14.44 16.68 35.55
CA VAL A 361 -14.15 15.24 35.59
C VAL A 361 -15.24 14.48 34.84
N LEU A 362 -14.83 13.74 33.82
CA LEU A 362 -15.69 12.85 33.06
C LEU A 362 -15.62 11.45 33.67
N ASN A 363 -16.61 11.10 34.49
CA ASN A 363 -16.77 9.77 35.06
C ASN A 363 -17.53 8.87 34.06
N LEU A 364 -16.84 7.86 33.51
CA LEU A 364 -17.37 6.99 32.46
C LEU A 364 -18.02 5.71 32.99
N THR A 365 -18.25 5.63 34.31
CA THR A 365 -18.89 4.48 34.97
C THR A 365 -20.39 4.71 35.23
N GLY A 366 -21.14 3.61 35.40
CA GLY A 366 -22.54 3.64 35.85
C GLY A 366 -23.43 4.58 35.03
N VAL A 367 -24.08 5.52 35.73
CA VAL A 367 -24.92 6.57 35.13
C VAL A 367 -24.09 7.75 34.60
N GLY A 368 -22.86 7.93 35.09
CA GLY A 368 -21.94 9.01 34.68
C GLY A 368 -21.73 9.07 33.18
N LYS A 369 -21.55 7.92 32.52
CA LYS A 369 -21.41 7.82 31.05
C LYS A 369 -22.56 8.46 30.26
N LEU A 370 -23.79 8.44 30.79
CA LEU A 370 -24.96 9.03 30.14
C LEU A 370 -24.88 10.56 30.19
N TYR A 371 -24.47 11.11 31.33
CA TYR A 371 -24.24 12.55 31.48
C TYR A 371 -23.07 13.03 30.61
N VAL A 372 -21.99 12.23 30.51
CA VAL A 372 -20.87 12.55 29.62
C VAL A 372 -21.33 12.57 28.15
N ALA A 373 -22.09 11.58 27.71
CA ALA A 373 -22.57 11.53 26.33
C ALA A 373 -23.48 12.73 25.97
N GLU A 374 -24.38 13.12 26.89
CA GLU A 374 -25.25 14.29 26.71
C GLU A 374 -24.45 15.60 26.73
N LEU A 375 -23.51 15.73 27.67
CA LEU A 375 -22.61 16.89 27.75
C LEU A 375 -21.81 17.07 26.46
N MET A 376 -21.21 15.99 25.95
CA MET A 376 -20.48 15.98 24.69
C MET A 376 -21.37 16.39 23.52
N GLY A 377 -22.57 15.82 23.42
CA GLY A 377 -23.53 16.17 22.37
C GLY A 377 -23.90 17.66 22.38
N GLU A 378 -24.05 18.25 23.56
CA GLU A 378 -24.37 19.67 23.66
C GLU A 378 -23.17 20.59 23.39
N LEU A 379 -21.97 20.23 23.86
CA LEU A 379 -20.74 20.97 23.59
C LEU A 379 -20.45 21.05 22.09
N LEU A 380 -20.57 19.92 21.40
CA LEU A 380 -20.40 19.85 19.95
C LEU A 380 -21.49 20.63 19.19
N ARG A 381 -22.70 20.78 19.77
CA ARG A 381 -23.82 21.49 19.14
C ARG A 381 -23.74 23.01 19.29
N ARG A 382 -23.31 23.54 20.45
CA ARG A 382 -23.30 25.00 20.70
C ARG A 382 -21.93 25.65 20.60
N GLY A 383 -20.85 24.89 20.65
CA GLY A 383 -19.50 25.42 20.60
C GLY A 383 -19.15 26.37 21.78
N GLU A 384 -18.48 27.50 21.49
CA GLU A 384 -17.84 28.41 22.46
C GLU A 384 -18.83 29.08 23.41
N GLU A 385 -20.12 29.13 23.06
CA GLU A 385 -21.16 29.80 23.86
C GLU A 385 -21.40 29.17 25.24
N ILE A 386 -20.80 28.00 25.52
CA ILE A 386 -21.07 27.25 26.76
C ILE A 386 -20.09 27.62 27.89
N TRP A 387 -18.95 28.28 27.63
CA TRP A 387 -17.86 28.36 28.62
C TRP A 387 -17.88 29.63 29.52
N PRO A 388 -17.56 29.54 30.83
CA PRO A 388 -17.37 28.32 31.64
C PRO A 388 -18.64 27.48 31.67
N VAL A 389 -18.51 26.16 31.62
CA VAL A 389 -19.61 25.24 31.25
C VAL A 389 -20.87 25.52 32.09
N LYS A 390 -21.87 26.14 31.46
CA LYS A 390 -23.14 26.55 32.12
C LYS A 390 -24.34 26.01 31.34
N PHE A 391 -25.10 25.13 31.97
CA PHE A 391 -26.32 24.56 31.39
C PHE A 391 -27.57 25.24 31.94
N LYS A 392 -27.95 26.39 31.40
CA LYS A 392 -29.17 27.09 31.87
C LYS A 392 -30.50 26.38 31.50
N HIS A 393 -30.54 25.44 30.54
CA HIS A 393 -31.80 25.01 29.89
C HIS A 393 -31.95 23.49 29.63
N ALA A 394 -31.06 22.59 30.11
CA ALA A 394 -31.18 21.16 29.80
C ALA A 394 -32.22 20.38 30.63
N ILE A 395 -32.61 20.91 31.80
CA ILE A 395 -33.58 20.23 32.69
C ILE A 395 -34.96 20.07 32.03
N SER A 396 -35.36 20.94 31.08
CA SER A 396 -36.65 20.80 30.39
C SER A 396 -36.70 19.55 29.50
N ARG A 397 -35.62 19.24 28.76
CA ARG A 397 -35.52 18.06 27.89
C ARG A 397 -35.30 16.76 28.66
N PHE A 398 -34.61 16.81 29.79
CA PHE A 398 -34.39 15.63 30.63
C PHE A 398 -35.68 15.15 31.31
N ARG A 399 -36.59 16.08 31.65
CA ARG A 399 -37.93 15.75 32.15
C ARG A 399 -38.82 15.10 31.08
N GLU A 400 -38.66 15.43 29.80
CA GLU A 400 -39.45 14.85 28.70
C GLU A 400 -39.00 13.45 28.25
N LYS A 401 -37.77 13.03 28.59
CA LYS A 401 -37.24 11.69 28.24
C LYS A 401 -37.29 10.65 29.36
N ILE A 402 -37.51 11.10 30.61
CA ILE A 402 -37.53 10.23 31.81
C ILE A 402 -38.96 9.98 32.32
N TYR A 403 -39.95 10.71 31.78
CA TYR A 403 -41.38 10.40 31.87
C TYR A 403 -41.89 9.99 30.50
#